data_AF-A0A528FIM3-F1
#
_entry.id   AF-A0A528FIM3-F1
#
_cell.length_a   1.000
_cell.length_b   1.000
_cell.length_c   1.000
_cell.angle_alpha   90.00
_cell.angle_beta   90.00
_cell.angle_gamma   90.00
#
_symmetry.space_group_name_H-M   'P 1'
#
loop_
_entity.id
_entity.type
_entity.pdbx_description
1 polymer ?
#
loop_
_entity_poly.entity_id
_entity_poly.type
_entity_poly.pdbx_seq_one_letter_code
_entity_poly.pdbx_strand_id
1 'polypeptide(L)' 'DEALAQIRKDCRIAAVTRSEKGSVIVRGDETVVIKATAIEELVDTTGAGDLYAAGFLHGYTQGRDLKTCGDLGSLAAG' A
#
# COMPACT_ATOMS: atom_id res chain seq x y z
N ASP A 1 -6.43 -1.49 14.21
CA ASP A 1 -7.03 -0.13 14.20
C ASP A 1 -6.29 0.86 15.09
N GLU A 2 -5.91 0.50 16.32
CA GLU A 2 -5.13 1.38 17.20
C GLU A 2 -3.81 1.87 16.56
N ALA A 3 -3.02 0.97 15.97
CA ALA A 3 -1.80 1.35 15.26
C ALA A 3 -2.04 2.30 14.07
N LEU A 4 -3.15 2.12 13.34
CA LEU A 4 -3.55 3.02 12.25
C LEU A 4 -3.98 4.39 12.78
N ALA A 5 -4.57 4.45 13.98
CA ALA A 5 -4.94 5.72 14.60
C ALA A 5 -3.73 6.50 15.10
N GLN A 6 -2.67 5.82 15.58
CA GLN A 6 -1.43 6.48 15.98
C GLN A 6 -0.62 6.97 14.78
N ILE A 7 -0.41 6.12 13.77
CA ILE A 7 0.43 6.49 12.62
C ILE A 7 -0.11 7.70 11.82
N ARG A 8 -1.43 7.93 11.85
CA ARG A 8 -2.07 9.13 11.27
C ARG A 8 -1.62 10.44 11.92
N LYS A 9 -1.24 10.41 13.20
CA LYS A 9 -0.78 11.59 13.94
C LYS A 9 0.67 11.91 13.63
N ASP A 10 1.46 10.89 13.31
CA ASP A 10 2.90 11.00 13.11
C ASP A 10 3.28 11.25 11.64
N CYS A 11 2.44 10.82 10.70
CA CYS A 11 2.72 10.88 9.26
C CYS A 11 1.60 11.58 8.48
N ARG A 12 1.97 12.41 7.50
CA ARG A 12 1.00 13.02 6.57
C ARG A 12 0.27 11.95 5.73
N ILE A 13 1.01 10.94 5.30
CA ILE A 13 0.52 9.78 4.55
C ILE A 13 1.25 8.56 5.09
N ALA A 14 0.54 7.45 5.30
CA ALA A 14 1.16 6.16 5.57
C ALA A 14 0.49 5.06 4.75
N ALA A 15 1.29 4.17 4.18
CA ALA A 15 0.84 2.97 3.48
C ALA A 15 1.26 1.74 4.29
N VAL A 16 0.29 0.99 4.80
CA VAL A 16 0.50 -0.14 5.71
C VAL A 16 0.16 -1.44 4.99
N THR A 17 1.18 -2.19 4.58
CA THR A 17 1.04 -3.51 3.94
C THR A 17 0.67 -4.58 4.96
N ARG A 18 -0.17 -5.55 4.57
CA ARG A 18 -0.72 -6.60 5.43
C ARG A 18 -0.70 -7.96 4.72
N SER A 19 0.37 -8.23 3.98
CA SER A 19 0.56 -9.47 3.22
C SER A 19 -0.64 -9.76 2.30
N GLU A 20 -1.18 -10.97 2.32
CA GLU A 20 -2.33 -11.40 1.51
C GLU A 20 -3.62 -10.59 1.78
N LYS A 21 -3.68 -9.84 2.88
CA LYS A 21 -4.80 -8.93 3.21
C LYS A 21 -4.69 -7.57 2.50
N GLY A 22 -3.72 -7.42 1.60
CA GLY A 22 -3.45 -6.22 0.84
C GLY A 22 -2.85 -5.12 1.72
N SER A 23 -3.35 -3.90 1.61
CA SER A 23 -2.82 -2.77 2.40
C SER A 23 -3.90 -1.76 2.78
N VAL A 24 -3.54 -0.86 3.70
CA VAL A 24 -4.35 0.31 4.06
C VAL A 24 -3.50 1.55 3.91
N ILE A 25 -4.00 2.52 3.16
CA ILE A 25 -3.38 3.82 3.01
C ILE A 25 -4.19 4.83 3.83
N VAL A 26 -3.50 5.65 4.60
CA VAL A 26 -4.10 6.66 5.48
C VAL A 26 -3.52 8.04 5.18
N ARG A 27 -4.38 9.07 5.07
CA ARG A 27 -4.00 10.49 4.89
C ARG A 27 -5.01 11.38 5.61
N GLY A 28 -4.63 11.97 6.75
CA GLY A 28 -5.60 12.66 7.61
C GLY A 28 -6.73 11.71 8.00
N ASP A 29 -7.97 12.05 7.67
CA ASP A 29 -9.16 11.21 7.90
C ASP A 29 -9.44 10.21 6.77
N GLU A 30 -8.77 10.36 5.62
CA GLU A 30 -8.94 9.49 4.47
C GLU A 30 -8.36 8.10 4.77
N THR A 31 -9.12 7.05 4.42
CA THR A 31 -8.72 5.65 4.56
C THR A 31 -9.02 4.93 3.27
N VAL A 32 -8.01 4.32 2.67
CA VAL A 32 -8.16 3.56 1.43
C VAL A 32 -7.68 2.14 1.67
N VAL A 33 -8.58 1.17 1.50
CA VAL A 33 -8.24 -0.26 1.59
C VAL A 33 -7.94 -0.78 0.19
N ILE A 34 -6.77 -1.40 0.05
CA ILE A 34 -6.31 -2.03 -1.18
C ILE A 34 -6.36 -3.53 -0.99
N LYS A 35 -6.95 -4.23 -1.95
CA LYS A 35 -6.95 -5.70 -1.98
C LYS A 35 -5.60 -6.17 -2.53
N ALA A 36 -5.05 -7.25 -1.96
CA ALA A 36 -3.86 -7.87 -2.54
C ALA A 36 -4.17 -8.36 -3.96
N THR A 37 -3.17 -8.28 -4.83
CA THR A 37 -3.22 -8.90 -6.16
C THR A 37 -3.24 -10.42 -5.98
N ALA A 38 -4.09 -11.10 -6.74
CA ALA A 38 -4.13 -12.56 -6.73
C ALA A 38 -2.90 -13.10 -7.46
N ILE A 39 -2.16 -14.00 -6.80
CA ILE A 39 -1.00 -14.67 -7.36
C ILE A 39 -1.29 -16.16 -7.48
N GLU A 40 -0.86 -16.80 -8.57
CA GLU A 40 -1.08 -18.24 -8.78
C GLU A 40 -0.17 -19.09 -7.89
N GLU A 41 1.07 -18.65 -7.68
CA GLU A 41 2.07 -19.33 -6.88
C GLU A 41 2.94 -18.32 -6.12
N LEU A 42 3.12 -18.53 -4.82
CA LEU A 42 4.03 -17.75 -4.00
C LEU A 42 5.41 -18.40 -4.00
N VAL A 43 6.31 -17.88 -4.84
CA VAL A 43 7.67 -18.43 -5.02
C VAL A 43 8.65 -17.85 -3.99
N ASP A 44 8.67 -16.53 -3.84
CA ASP A 44 9.50 -15.79 -2.88
C ASP A 44 8.81 -14.47 -2.49
N THR A 45 8.95 -14.07 -1.23
CA THR A 45 8.39 -12.80 -0.69
C THR A 45 9.43 -11.70 -0.59
N THR A 46 10.71 -12.01 -0.84
CA THR A 46 11.81 -11.07 -0.80
C THR A 46 11.56 -9.94 -1.79
N GLY A 47 11.56 -8.69 -1.31
CA GLY A 47 11.33 -7.51 -2.13
C GLY A 47 9.87 -7.11 -2.35
N ALA A 48 8.88 -7.88 -1.86
CA ALA A 48 7.46 -7.52 -2.01
C ALA A 48 7.14 -6.13 -1.41
N GLY A 49 7.72 -5.81 -0.25
CA GLY A 49 7.57 -4.48 0.37
C GLY A 49 8.24 -3.36 -0.43
N ASP A 50 9.43 -3.61 -0.97
CA ASP A 50 10.17 -2.64 -1.78
C ASP A 50 9.46 -2.34 -3.09
N LEU A 51 8.94 -3.37 -3.76
CA LEU A 51 8.14 -3.25 -4.97
C LEU A 51 6.80 -2.56 -4.70
N TYR A 52 6.16 -2.85 -3.55
CA TYR A 52 4.97 -2.12 -3.13
C TYR A 52 5.25 -0.62 -3.01
N ALA A 53 6.33 -0.25 -2.33
CA ALA A 53 6.75 1.13 -2.19
C ALA A 53 7.07 1.77 -3.55
N ALA A 54 7.76 1.05 -4.44
CA ALA A 54 8.08 1.53 -5.78
C ALA A 54 6.81 1.82 -6.60
N GLY A 55 5.85 0.89 -6.64
CA GLY A 55 4.58 1.07 -7.35
C GLY A 55 3.74 2.21 -6.76
N PHE A 56 3.66 2.30 -5.43
CA PHE A 56 2.97 3.39 -4.75
C PHE A 56 3.59 4.76 -5.08
N LEU A 57 4.91 4.90 -4.94
CA LEU A 57 5.62 6.16 -5.20
C LEU A 57 5.59 6.54 -6.68
N HIS A 58 5.61 5.57 -7.59
CA HIS A 58 5.44 5.83 -9.01
C HIS A 58 4.08 6.47 -9.31
N GLY A 59 2.99 5.94 -8.75
CA GLY A 59 1.66 6.54 -8.90
C GLY A 59 1.58 7.92 -8.25
N TYR A 60 2.13 8.05 -7.05
CA TYR A 60 2.04 9.27 -6.27
C TYR A 60 2.78 10.45 -6.92
N THR A 61 3.97 10.19 -7.46
CA THR A 61 4.77 11.22 -8.18
C THR A 61 4.15 11.66 -9.50
N GLN A 62 3.21 10.88 -10.05
CA GLN A 62 2.40 11.26 -11.22
C GLN A 62 1.10 11.98 -10.86
N GLY A 63 0.86 12.28 -9.59
CA GLY A 63 -0.35 12.97 -9.14
C GLY A 63 -1.62 12.09 -9.19
N ARG A 64 -1.46 10.76 -9.18
CA ARG A 64 -2.61 9.84 -9.12
C ARG A 64 -3.26 9.85 -7.74
N ASP A 65 -4.52 9.43 -7.67
CA ASP A 65 -5.21 9.27 -6.39
C ASP A 65 -4.61 8.12 -5.55
N LEU A 66 -4.87 8.12 -4.23
CA LEU A 66 -4.29 7.15 -3.30
C LEU A 66 -4.72 5.71 -3.61
N LYS A 67 -5.94 5.53 -4.12
CA LYS A 67 -6.43 4.21 -4.52
C LYS A 67 -5.58 3.63 -5.65
N THR A 68 -5.35 4.42 -6.69
CA THR A 68 -4.54 4.03 -7.85
C THR A 68 -3.09 3.81 -7.45
N CYS A 69 -2.52 4.65 -6.56
CA CYS A 69 -1.18 4.44 -6.03
C CYS A 69 -1.09 3.09 -5.28
N GLY A 70 -2.08 2.79 -4.45
CA GLY A 70 -2.15 1.53 -3.73
C GLY A 70 -2.31 0.31 -4.63
N ASP A 71 -3.18 0.39 -5.64
CA ASP A 71 -3.39 -0.66 -6.63
C ASP A 71 -2.10 -0.92 -7.44
N LEU A 72 -1.34 0.12 -7.82
CA LEU A 72 -0.03 -0.01 -8.47
C LEU A 72 1.02 -0.68 -7.56
N GLY A 73 1.06 -0.31 -6.28
CA GLY A 73 1.93 -0.96 -5.30
C GLY A 73 1.59 -2.44 -5.13
N SER A 74 0.29 -2.76 -5.04
CA SER A 74 -0.17 -4.15 -4.94
C SER A 74 0.17 -4.95 -6.19
N LEU A 75 0.05 -4.35 -7.38
CA LEU A 75 0.42 -5.00 -8.65
C LEU A 75 1.93 -5.24 -8.75
N ALA A 76 2.76 -4.34 -8.23
CA ALA A 76 4.21 -4.51 -8.27
C ALA A 76 4.70 -5.57 -7.27
N ALA A 77 4.01 -5.73 -6.13
CA ALA A 77 4.40 -6.61 -5.04
C ALA A 77 3.92 -8.06 -5.17
N GLY A 78 2.96 -8.33 -6.08
CA GLY A 78 2.32 -9.63 -6.28
C GLY A 78 2.60 -10.17 -7.67
#